data_AF-A0A848UZF7-F1
#
_entry.id   AF-A0A848UZF7-F1
#
_cell.length_a   1.000
_cell.length_b   1.000
_cell.length_c   1.000
_cell.angle_alpha   90.00
_cell.angle_beta   90.00
_cell.angle_gamma   90.00
#
_symmetry.space_group_name_H-M   'P 1'
#
loop_
_entity.id
_entity.type
_entity.pdbx_description
1 polymer ?
#
loop_
_entity_poly.entity_id
_entity_poly.type
_entity_poly.pdbx_seq_one_letter_code
_entity_poly.pdbx_strand_id
1 'polypeptide(L)' 'PDVDQFPGHIACSAQTRSEIVIPLRDEKGNVWAVLDVDSDRVDDFSETDRIGLKQLLEWIKPERTS' A
#
# COMPACT_ATOMS: atom_id res chain seq x y z
N PRO A 1 -4.30 10.91 1.26
CA PRO A 1 -3.56 11.82 0.35
C PRO A 1 -4.24 11.82 -1.01
N ASP A 2 -4.37 12.98 -1.66
CA ASP A 2 -5.14 13.17 -2.92
C ASP A 2 -4.31 12.75 -4.16
N VAL A 3 -4.84 11.79 -4.91
CA VAL A 3 -4.21 11.19 -6.09
C VAL A 3 -4.40 12.01 -7.37
N ASP A 4 -5.36 12.94 -7.40
CA ASP A 4 -5.64 13.79 -8.57
C ASP A 4 -4.60 14.92 -8.76
N GLN A 5 -3.65 15.05 -7.83
CA GLN A 5 -2.63 16.11 -7.82
C GLN A 5 -1.31 15.73 -8.52
N PHE A 6 -1.13 14.49 -8.98
CA PHE A 6 0.13 14.04 -9.60
C PHE A 6 -0.05 13.54 -11.04
N PRO A 7 0.52 14.22 -12.06
CA PRO A 7 0.31 13.92 -13.49
C PRO A 7 1.08 12.68 -13.99
N GLY A 8 1.45 11.77 -13.08
CA GLY A 8 2.12 10.50 -13.38
C GLY A 8 1.25 9.26 -13.14
N HIS A 9 0.04 9.40 -12.59
CA HIS A 9 -0.86 8.28 -12.37
C HIS A 9 -1.66 7.97 -13.64
N ILE A 10 -1.35 6.84 -14.29
CA ILE A 10 -2.33 6.13 -15.10
C ILE A 10 -3.21 5.37 -14.09
N ALA A 11 -4.27 6.03 -13.62
CA ALA A 11 -5.22 5.42 -12.69
C ALA A 11 -5.78 4.11 -13.28
N CYS A 12 -5.54 2.99 -12.61
CA CYS A 12 -5.96 1.67 -13.06
C CYS A 12 -7.48 1.43 -12.88
N SER A 13 -8.23 2.38 -12.35
CA SER A 13 -9.68 2.48 -12.52
C SER A 13 -10.13 3.94 -12.38
N ALA A 14 -11.10 4.39 -13.17
CA ALA A 14 -11.62 5.76 -13.12
C ALA A 14 -12.39 6.11 -11.82
N GLN A 15 -12.31 5.26 -10.80
CA GLN A 15 -13.11 5.33 -9.57
C GLN A 15 -12.26 5.42 -8.30
N THR A 16 -10.93 5.22 -8.35
CA THR A 16 -10.06 5.40 -7.18
C THR A 16 -10.08 6.86 -6.73
N ARG A 17 -10.41 7.11 -5.45
CA ARG A 17 -10.38 8.43 -4.80
C ARG A 17 -9.46 8.50 -3.58
N SER A 18 -8.96 7.37 -3.11
CA SER A 18 -7.82 7.31 -2.18
C SER A 18 -7.08 5.98 -2.34
N GLU A 19 -5.81 5.98 -1.97
CA GLU A 19 -4.90 4.84 -2.14
C GLU A 19 -3.98 4.74 -0.91
N ILE A 20 -3.68 3.51 -0.47
CA ILE A 20 -2.66 3.24 0.54
C ILE A 20 -1.63 2.24 0.03
N VAL A 21 -0.37 2.69 -0.03
CA VAL A 21 0.76 1.90 -0.51
C VAL A 21 1.73 1.63 0.63
N ILE A 22 1.97 0.35 0.95
CA ILE A 22 2.86 -0.05 2.05
C ILE A 22 3.93 -1.02 1.52
N PRO A 23 5.23 -0.63 1.52
CA PRO A 23 6.29 -1.53 1.12
C PRO A 23 6.56 -2.58 2.21
N LEU A 24 6.65 -3.85 1.80
CA LEU A 24 7.13 -4.94 2.65
C LEU A 24 8.64 -5.08 2.46
N ARG A 25 9.36 -5.06 3.58
CA ARG A 25 10.83 -5.16 3.59
C ARG A 25 11.28 -6.52 4.12
N ASP A 26 12.37 -7.03 3.56
CA ASP A 26 13.04 -8.23 4.05
C ASP A 26 13.90 -7.89 5.28
N GLU A 27 14.51 -8.91 5.89
CA GLU A 27 15.41 -8.74 7.04
C GLU A 27 16.65 -7.89 6.73
N LYS A 28 16.99 -7.73 5.44
CA LYS A 28 18.10 -6.90 4.95
C LYS A 28 17.66 -5.46 4.62
N GLY A 29 16.37 -5.15 4.79
CA GLY A 29 15.77 -3.85 4.49
C GLY A 29 15.37 -3.64 3.02
N ASN A 30 15.55 -4.63 2.15
CA ASN A 30 15.17 -4.56 0.75
C ASN A 30 13.65 -4.67 0.61
N VAL A 31 13.06 -3.89 -0.29
CA VAL A 31 11.63 -4.05 -0.63
C VAL A 31 11.48 -5.26 -1.54
N TRP A 32 10.66 -6.22 -1.14
CA TRP A 32 10.40 -7.44 -1.92
C TRP A 32 8.94 -7.57 -2.37
N ALA A 33 8.03 -6.81 -1.75
CA ALA A 33 6.64 -6.69 -2.15
C ALA A 33 6.09 -5.31 -1.76
N VAL A 34 4.98 -4.93 -2.37
CA VAL A 34 4.24 -3.71 -2.05
C VAL A 34 2.78 -4.09 -1.90
N LEU A 35 2.18 -3.73 -0.76
CA LEU A 35 0.73 -3.73 -0.62
C LEU A 35 0.21 -2.47 -1.30
N ASP A 36 -0.71 -2.65 -2.24
CA ASP A 36 -1.39 -1.61 -2.99
C ASP A 36 -2.90 -1.79 -2.81
N VAL A 37 -3.59 -0.77 -2.30
CA VAL A 37 -5.03 -0.82 -2.02
C VAL A 37 -5.69 0.49 -2.44
N ASP A 38 -6.60 0.37 -3.40
CA ASP A 38 -7.47 1.44 -3.88
C ASP A 38 -8.79 1.52 -3.09
N SER A 39 -9.36 2.72 -2.96
CA SER A 39 -10.73 2.94 -2.49
C SER A 39 -11.47 3.95 -3.36
N ASP A 40 -12.77 3.77 -3.55
CA ASP A 40 -13.67 4.73 -4.21
C ASP A 40 -14.15 5.84 -3.26
N ARG A 41 -13.68 5.84 -2.01
CA ARG A 41 -13.97 6.87 -1.00
C ARG A 41 -12.78 7.81 -0.85
N VAL A 42 -13.07 9.11 -0.65
CA VAL A 42 -12.05 10.11 -0.31
C VAL A 42 -11.66 9.91 1.15
N ASP A 43 -10.36 9.96 1.42
CA ASP A 43 -9.76 9.86 2.76
C ASP A 43 -10.18 8.57 3.51
N ASP A 44 -10.28 7.46 2.79
CA ASP A 44 -10.76 6.18 3.36
C ASP A 44 -9.72 5.50 4.25
N PHE A 45 -8.45 5.86 4.11
CA PHE A 45 -7.34 5.29 4.87
C PHE A 45 -6.82 6.29 5.89
N SER A 46 -7.04 5.98 7.17
CA SER A 46 -6.52 6.74 8.30
C SER A 46 -5.14 6.24 8.75
N GLU A 47 -4.53 6.97 9.68
CA GLU A 47 -3.29 6.54 10.33
C GLU A 47 -3.47 5.22 11.09
N THR A 48 -4.65 4.98 11.67
CA THR A 48 -4.98 3.72 12.33
C THR A 48 -4.96 2.55 11.35
N ASP A 49 -5.50 2.74 10.14
CA ASP A 49 -5.49 1.73 9.09
C ASP A 49 -4.07 1.42 8.64
N ARG A 50 -3.24 2.46 8.45
CA ARG A 50 -1.82 2.29 8.12
C ARG A 50 -1.07 1.48 9.17
N ILE A 51 -1.31 1.72 10.46
CA ILE A 51 -0.66 0.97 11.55
C ILE A 51 -1.16 -0.47 11.59
N GLY A 52 -2.48 -0.69 11.50
CA GLY A 52 -3.07 -2.04 11.52
C GLY A 52 -2.61 -2.89 10.33
N LEU A 53 -2.60 -2.31 9.13
CA LEU A 53 -2.10 -2.97 7.92
C LEU A 53 -0.61 -3.32 8.07
N LYS A 54 0.22 -2.40 8.59
CA LYS A 54 1.63 -2.74 8.87
C LYS A 54 1.78 -3.92 9.81
N GLN A 55 1.00 -3.97 10.89
CA GLN A 55 1.05 -5.10 11.83
C GLN A 55 0.61 -6.42 11.18
N LEU A 56 -0.39 -6.38 10.30
CA LEU A 56 -0.81 -7.56 9.54
C LEU A 56 0.29 -8.04 8.57
N LEU A 57 0.94 -7.11 7.88
CA LEU A 57 2.00 -7.42 6.92
C LEU A 57 3.24 -8.05 7.57
N GLU A 58 3.47 -7.88 8.88
CA GLU A 58 4.56 -8.56 9.60
C GLU A 58 4.46 -10.09 9.56
N TRP A 59 3.25 -10.64 9.40
CA TRP A 59 3.00 -12.07 9.29
C TRP A 59 3.30 -12.63 7.90
N ILE A 60 3.41 -11.76 6.90
CA ILE A 60 3.71 -12.13 5.53
C ILE A 60 5.23 -12.11 5.36
N LYS A 61 5.84 -13.29 5.22
CA LYS A 61 7.26 -13.44 4.96
C LYS A 61 7.45 -13.98 3.54
N PRO A 62 8.51 -13.55 2.82
CA PRO A 62 8.83 -14.17 1.55
C PRO A 62 9.19 -15.64 1.78
N GLU A 63 8.82 -16.52 0.85
CA GLU A 63 9.23 -17.92 0.93
C GLU A 63 10.77 -17.98 0.95
N ARG A 64 11.34 -18.71 1.92
CA ARG A 64 12.78 -18.97 1.95
C ARG A 64 13.11 -20.00 0.86
N THR A 65 13.50 -19.52 -0.31
CA THR A 65 14.14 -20.39 -1.30
C THR A 65 15.52 -20.79 -0.76
N SER A 66 15.69 -22.08 -0.48
CA SER A 66 16.95 -22.69 -0.01
C SER A 66 17.99 -22.80 -1.11
#